data_AF-A0A6N7XQW3-F1
#
_entry.id   AF-A0A6N7XQW3-F1
#
_cell.length_a   1.000
_cell.length_b   1.000
_cell.length_c   1.000
_cell.angle_alpha   90.00
_cell.angle_beta   90.00
_cell.angle_gamma   90.00
#
_symmetry.space_group_name_H-M   'P 1'
#
loop_
_entity.id
_entity.type
_entity.pdbx_description
1 polymer ?
#
loop_
_entity_poly.entity_id
_entity_poly.type
_entity_poly.pdbx_seq_one_letter_code
_entity_poly.pdbx_strand_id
1 'polypeptide(L)' 'MGVTESDVQRAVANGARTLEDVEGTTGAGTRCGRCVGAIDACLQRELAALAS' A
#
# COMPACT_ATOMS: atom_id res chain seq x y z
N MET A 1 14.95 4.54 1.35
CA MET A 1 13.57 4.53 1.85
C MET A 1 12.87 3.40 1.13
N GLY A 2 12.79 2.24 1.78
CA GLY A 2 12.13 1.06 1.26
C GLY A 2 10.85 0.88 2.05
N VAL A 3 9.72 0.92 1.36
CA VAL A 3 8.43 0.61 1.96
C VAL A 3 8.28 -0.90 1.94
N THR A 4 7.90 -1.48 3.07
CA THR A 4 7.76 -2.92 3.26
C THR A 4 6.28 -3.34 3.21
N GLU A 5 6.01 -4.63 3.04
CA GLU A 5 4.63 -5.15 3.14
C GLU A 5 3.96 -4.77 4.47
N SER A 6 4.73 -4.71 5.56
CA SER A 6 4.23 -4.29 6.87
C SER A 6 3.75 -2.83 6.88
N ASP A 7 4.39 -1.95 6.11
CA ASP A 7 3.93 -0.56 5.97
C ASP A 7 2.61 -0.49 5.20
N VAL A 8 2.45 -1.34 4.17
CA VAL A 8 1.19 -1.45 3.42
C VAL A 8 0.08 -2.00 4.31
N GLN A 9 0.32 -3.07 5.08
CA GLN A 9 -0.63 -3.60 6.06
C GLN A 9 -1.07 -2.54 7.07
N ARG A 10 -0.11 -1.75 7.60
CA ARG A 10 -0.43 -0.64 8.51
C ARG A 10 -1.25 0.44 7.82
N ALA A 11 -0.96 0.78 6.57
CA ALA A 11 -1.77 1.73 5.81
C ALA A 11 -3.21 1.21 5.66
N VAL A 12 -3.39 -0.04 5.26
CA VAL A 12 -4.72 -0.67 5.11
C VAL A 12 -5.46 -0.74 6.45
N ALA A 13 -4.77 -1.09 7.54
CA ALA A 13 -5.33 -1.09 8.88
C ALA A 13 -5.75 0.32 9.36
N ASN A 14 -5.05 1.37 8.90
CA ASN A 14 -5.43 2.76 9.12
C ASN A 14 -6.60 3.22 8.22
N GLY A 15 -7.09 2.35 7.34
CA GLY A 15 -8.21 2.62 6.44
C GLY A 15 -7.81 2.96 5.00
N ALA A 16 -6.54 2.77 4.61
CA ALA A 16 -6.14 2.93 3.21
C ALA A 16 -6.86 1.90 2.34
N ARG A 17 -7.65 2.38 1.37
CA ARG A 17 -8.34 1.52 0.39
C ARG A 17 -7.89 1.78 -1.04
N THR A 18 -7.08 2.80 -1.23
CA THR A 18 -6.58 3.23 -2.53
C THR A 18 -5.08 3.30 -2.50
N LEU A 19 -4.48 3.22 -3.68
CA LEU A 19 -3.04 3.36 -3.81
C LEU A 19 -2.58 4.74 -3.32
N GLU A 20 -3.35 5.79 -3.61
CA GLU A 20 -3.12 7.17 -3.17
C GLU A 20 -3.07 7.30 -1.64
N ASP A 21 -3.95 6.61 -0.91
CA ASP A 21 -3.88 6.55 0.56
C ASP A 21 -2.56 5.91 1.01
N VAL A 22 -2.18 4.78 0.40
CA VAL A 22 -0.93 4.08 0.76
C VAL A 22 0.28 4.96 0.43
N GLU A 23 0.31 5.62 -0.72
CA GLU A 23 1.36 6.55 -1.11
C GLU A 23 1.44 7.76 -0.17
N GLY A 24 0.30 8.32 0.24
CA GLY A 24 0.23 9.43 1.20
C GLY A 24 0.66 9.03 2.61
N THR A 25 0.39 7.79 3.02
CA THR A 25 0.71 7.30 4.37
C THR A 25 2.15 6.79 4.47
N THR A 26 2.63 6.09 3.45
CA THR A 26 3.93 5.40 3.45
C THR A 26 5.02 6.14 2.67
N GLY A 27 4.62 7.11 1.83
CA GLY A 27 5.53 7.79 0.90
C GLY A 27 6.00 6.89 -0.25
N ALA A 28 5.49 5.66 -0.36
CA ALA A 28 5.85 4.74 -1.43
C ALA A 28 5.38 5.26 -2.80
N GLY A 29 6.03 4.87 -3.90
CA GLY A 29 5.61 5.29 -5.25
C GLY A 29 5.98 6.73 -5.64
N THR A 30 6.02 7.66 -4.69
CA THR A 30 6.19 9.11 -4.91
C THR A 30 7.50 9.57 -5.55
N ARG A 31 8.55 8.73 -5.56
CA ARG A 31 9.88 9.13 -6.09
C ARG A 31 10.18 8.66 -7.50
N CYS A 32 10.06 7.37 -7.77
CA CYS A 32 10.42 6.79 -9.06
C CYS A 32 9.31 5.90 -9.65
N GLY A 33 8.20 5.72 -8.94
CA GLY A 33 7.07 4.91 -9.38
C GLY A 33 7.32 3.40 -9.49
N ARG A 34 8.57 2.93 -9.41
CA ARG A 34 8.90 1.52 -9.69
C ARG A 34 8.27 0.53 -8.71
N CYS A 35 8.00 0.96 -7.48
CA CYS A 35 7.33 0.13 -6.48
C CYS A 35 5.80 0.18 -6.55
N VAL A 36 5.20 1.09 -7.32
CA VAL A 36 3.73 1.30 -7.38
C VAL A 36 2.99 0.01 -7.70
N GLY A 37 3.43 -0.74 -8.73
CA GLY A 37 2.77 -2.00 -9.09
C GLY A 37 2.87 -3.09 -8.01
N ALA A 38 3.95 -3.11 -7.22
CA ALA A 38 4.09 -4.05 -6.11
C ALA A 38 3.19 -3.66 -4.91
N ILE A 39 3.05 -2.37 -4.66
CA ILE A 39 2.18 -1.81 -3.62
C ILE A 39 0.71 -2.08 -3.97
N ASP A 40 0.32 -1.84 -5.23
CA ASP A 40 -1.02 -2.13 -5.73
C ASP A 40 -1.39 -3.60 -5.52
N ALA A 41 -0.48 -4.51 -5.89
CA ALA A 41 -0.68 -5.94 -5.70
C ALA A 41 -0.79 -6.31 -4.20
N CYS A 42 0.00 -5.70 -3.32
CA CYS A 42 -0.13 -5.94 -1.87
C CYS A 42 -1.45 -5.40 -1.31
N LEU A 43 -1.82 -4.18 -1.71
CA LEU A 43 -3.07 -3.53 -1.30
C LEU A 43 -4.29 -4.35 -1.73
N GLN A 44 -4.32 -4.83 -2.98
CA GLN A 44 -5.39 -5.68 -3.51
C GLN A 44 -5.53 -6.99 -2.71
N ARG A 45 -4.40 -7.64 -2.36
CA ARG A 45 -4.42 -8.86 -1.54
C ARG A 45 -4.95 -8.61 -0.14
N GLU A 46 -4.50 -7.54 0.51
CA GLU A 46 -4.94 -7.15 1.86
C GLU A 46 -6.43 -6.77 1.89
N LEU A 47 -6.89 -5.98 0.92
CA LEU A 47 -8.30 -5.63 0.79
C LEU A 47 -9.18 -6.85 0.53
N ALA A 48 -8.72 -7.79 -0.30
CA ALA A 48 -9.41 -9.05 -0.52
C ALA A 48 -9.46 -9.91 0.76
N ALA A 49 -8.39 -9.91 1.56
CA ALA A 49 -8.33 -10.63 2.83
C ALA A 49 -9.27 -10.01 3.89
N LEU A 50 -9.43 -8.69 3.93
CA LEU A 50 -10.35 -7.99 4.83
C LEU A 50 -11.82 -8.08 4.43
N ALA A 51 -12.10 -8.34 3.15
CA ALA A 51 -13.45 -8.53 2.63
C ALA A 51 -13.99 -9.96 2.84
N SER A 52 -13.26 -10.82 3.56
CA SER A 52 -13.60 -12.23 3.84
C SER A 52 -14.18 -12.44 5.24
#